data_AF-A0A5P1RDH2-F1
#
_entry.id   AF-A0A5P1RDH2-F1
#
_cell.length_a   1.000
_cell.length_b   1.000
_cell.length_c   1.000
_cell.angle_alpha   90.00
_cell.angle_beta   90.00
_cell.angle_gamma   90.00
#
_symmetry.space_group_name_H-M   'P 1'
#
loop_
_entity.id
_entity.type
_entity.pdbx_description
1 polymer ?
#
loop_
_entity_poly.entity_id
_entity_poly.type
_entity_poly.pdbx_seq_one_letter_code
_entity_poly.pdbx_strand_id
1 'polypeptide(L)'
;MFQDMTKKMSESMEPFKDLVNIQTRMLEELTRQQMECTKSCIEATIQQTKELQKCQTPNDLLTLQQAYAKELEETLKAASNENLKALHDARDEIEKITKGAFDAFASK
;
A
#
# COMPACT_ATOMS: atom_id res chain seq x y z
N MET A 1 32.51 23.56 19.43
CA MET A 1 33.04 22.20 19.15
C MET A 1 32.11 21.09 19.66
N PHE A 2 32.02 20.78 20.96
CA PHE A 2 31.08 19.74 21.45
C PHE A 2 29.61 20.12 21.22
N GLN A 3 29.25 21.38 21.48
CA GLN A 3 27.90 21.92 21.25
C GLN A 3 27.52 21.92 19.75
N ASP A 4 28.45 22.24 18.85
CA ASP A 4 28.23 22.15 17.39
C ASP A 4 28.11 20.70 16.92
N MET A 5 28.81 19.77 17.57
CA MET A 5 28.76 18.35 17.27
C MET A 5 27.44 17.74 17.74
N THR A 6 26.94 18.10 18.92
CA THR A 6 25.60 17.72 19.39
C THR A 6 24.49 18.33 18.54
N LYS A 7 24.65 19.58 18.08
CA LYS A 7 23.67 20.25 17.22
C LYS A 7 23.61 19.59 15.83
N LYS A 8 24.75 19.32 15.21
CA LYS A 8 24.84 18.54 13.97
C LYS A 8 24.32 17.11 14.12
N MET A 9 24.54 16.48 15.27
CA MET A 9 24.01 15.14 15.55
C MET A 9 22.49 15.17 15.66
N SER A 10 21.92 16.20 16.31
CA SER A 10 20.47 16.38 16.39
C SER A 10 19.83 16.71 15.03
N GLU A 11 20.48 17.55 14.21
CA GLU A 11 20.08 17.85 12.82
C GLU A 11 20.23 16.60 11.93
N SER A 12 21.23 15.75 12.17
CA SER A 12 21.41 14.49 11.43
C SER A 12 20.40 13.39 11.80
N MET A 13 19.70 13.50 12.94
CA MET A 13 18.65 12.56 13.34
C MET A 13 17.27 12.88 12.77
N GLU A 14 17.02 14.11 12.31
CA GLU A 14 15.74 14.48 11.69
C GLU A 14 15.43 13.67 10.42
N PRO A 15 16.36 13.52 9.46
CA PRO A 15 16.14 12.69 8.29
C PRO A 15 15.77 11.24 8.64
N PHE A 16 16.33 10.68 9.73
CA PHE A 16 15.96 9.35 10.20
C PHE A 16 14.55 9.30 10.79
N LYS A 17 14.10 10.35 11.48
CA LYS A 17 12.71 10.45 11.96
C LYS A 17 11.75 10.55 10.78
N ASP A 18 12.10 11.31 9.75
CA ASP A 18 11.28 11.45 8.55
C ASP A 18 11.18 10.13 7.78
N LEU A 19 12.27 9.38 7.67
CA LEU A 19 12.26 8.03 7.09
C LEU A 19 11.35 7.07 7.87
N VAL A 20 11.42 7.07 9.21
CA VAL A 20 10.54 6.24 10.05
C VAL A 20 9.07 6.63 9.84
N ASN A 21 8.77 7.93 9.81
CA ASN A 21 7.41 8.43 9.58
C ASN A 21 6.87 8.07 8.19
N ILE A 22 7.71 8.05 7.15
CA ILE A 22 7.33 7.59 5.80
C ILE A 22 7.01 6.10 5.83
N GLN A 23 7.88 5.29 6.44
CA GLN A 23 7.66 3.84 6.53
C GLN A 23 6.40 3.49 7.32
N THR A 24 6.13 4.19 8.43
CA THR A 24 4.90 4.00 9.21
C THR A 24 3.65 4.32 8.38
N ARG A 25 3.62 5.47 7.68
CA ARG A 25 2.48 5.83 6.83
C ARG A 25 2.24 4.81 5.70
N MET A 26 3.32 4.36 5.05
CA MET A 26 3.24 3.32 4.02
C MET A 26 2.64 2.02 4.59
N LEU A 27 3.08 1.57 5.78
CA LEU A 27 2.55 0.36 6.42
C LEU A 27 1.08 0.51 6.81
N GLU A 28 0.66 1.68 7.30
CA GLU A 28 -0.74 1.96 7.60
C GLU A 28 -1.61 1.92 6.34
N GLU A 29 -1.14 2.51 5.24
CA GLU A 29 -1.86 2.47 3.96
C GLU A 29 -1.95 1.07 3.38
N LEU A 30 -0.85 0.32 3.36
CA LEU A 30 -0.84 -1.08 2.93
C LEU A 30 -1.80 -1.95 3.78
N THR A 31 -1.83 -1.70 5.09
CA THR A 31 -2.73 -2.43 6.01
C THR A 31 -4.19 -2.10 5.72
N ARG A 32 -4.52 -0.82 5.49
CA ARG A 32 -5.86 -0.38 5.08
C ARG A 32 -6.28 -1.04 3.77
N GLN A 33 -5.39 -1.03 2.77
CA GLN A 33 -5.63 -1.61 1.44
C GLN A 33 -5.83 -3.14 1.52
N GLN A 34 -5.03 -3.85 2.33
CA GLN A 34 -5.23 -5.28 2.56
C GLN A 34 -6.55 -5.61 3.27
N MET A 35 -6.99 -4.77 4.21
CA MET A 35 -8.30 -4.92 4.85
C MET A 35 -9.44 -4.71 3.85
N GLU A 36 -9.36 -3.70 2.99
CA GLU A 36 -10.36 -3.45 1.94
C GLU A 36 -10.42 -4.61 0.95
N CYS A 37 -9.27 -5.09 0.46
CA CYS A 37 -9.21 -6.28 -0.39
C CYS A 37 -9.85 -7.50 0.28
N THR A 38 -9.54 -7.75 1.56
CA THR A 38 -10.10 -8.87 2.32
C THR A 38 -11.61 -8.75 2.46
N LYS A 39 -12.12 -7.54 2.75
CA LYS A 39 -13.55 -7.26 2.84
C LYS A 39 -14.25 -7.53 1.52
N SER A 40 -13.72 -7.02 0.40
CA SER A 40 -14.29 -7.25 -0.93
C SER A 40 -14.30 -8.73 -1.31
N CYS A 41 -13.24 -9.49 -1.00
CA CYS A 41 -13.22 -10.94 -1.22
C CYS A 41 -14.32 -11.67 -0.41
N ILE A 42 -14.53 -11.28 0.85
CA ILE A 42 -15.58 -11.85 1.71
C ILE A 42 -16.97 -11.51 1.14
N GLU A 43 -17.20 -10.26 0.75
CA GLU A 43 -18.47 -9.81 0.16
C GLU A 43 -18.78 -10.56 -1.14
N ALA A 44 -17.81 -10.68 -2.04
CA ALA A 44 -17.93 -11.44 -3.29
C ALA A 44 -18.24 -12.94 -3.02
N THR A 45 -17.61 -13.53 -2.00
CA THR A 45 -17.86 -14.93 -1.61
C THR A 45 -19.27 -15.12 -1.05
N ILE A 46 -19.74 -14.21 -0.19
CA ILE A 46 -21.11 -14.23 0.35
C ILE A 46 -22.11 -14.08 -0.80
N GLN A 47 -21.84 -13.18 -1.74
CA GLN A 47 -22.69 -12.96 -2.90
C GLN A 47 -22.74 -14.19 -3.81
N GLN A 48 -21.59 -14.80 -4.10
CA GLN A 48 -21.54 -16.05 -4.88
C GLN A 48 -22.33 -17.17 -4.20
N THR A 49 -22.25 -17.29 -2.88
CA THR A 49 -23.02 -18.29 -2.11
C THR A 49 -24.53 -18.08 -2.25
N LYS A 50 -25.01 -16.82 -2.24
CA LYS A 50 -26.43 -16.50 -2.45
C LYS A 50 -26.91 -16.82 -3.87
N GLU A 51 -26.08 -16.52 -4.87
CA GLU A 51 -26.42 -16.78 -6.27
C GLU A 51 -26.33 -18.26 -6.62
N LEU A 52 -25.44 -19.02 -5.98
CA LEU A 52 -25.29 -20.47 -6.17
C LEU A 52 -26.59 -21.23 -5.88
N GLN A 53 -27.35 -20.78 -4.89
CA GLN A 53 -28.66 -21.37 -4.55
C GLN A 53 -29.72 -21.21 -5.65
N LYS A 54 -29.49 -20.30 -6.61
CA LYS A 54 -30.41 -20.00 -7.70
C LYS A 54 -30.02 -20.70 -9.01
N CYS A 55 -28.82 -21.28 -9.09
CA CYS A 55 -28.38 -22.02 -10.28
C CYS A 55 -29.23 -23.27 -10.47
N GLN A 56 -29.80 -23.44 -11.67
CA GLN A 56 -30.64 -24.61 -12.01
C GLN A 56 -29.93 -25.55 -12.97
N THR A 57 -28.91 -25.05 -13.67
CA THR A 57 -28.14 -25.80 -14.66
C THR A 57 -26.64 -25.67 -14.43
N PRO A 58 -25.84 -26.62 -14.97
CA PRO A 58 -24.38 -26.52 -14.96
C PRO A 58 -23.85 -25.25 -15.65
N ASN A 59 -24.56 -24.73 -16.66
CA ASN A 59 -24.19 -23.50 -17.36
C ASN A 59 -24.36 -22.26 -16.49
N ASP A 60 -25.39 -22.23 -15.64
CA ASP A 60 -25.58 -21.14 -14.68
C ASP A 60 -24.42 -21.10 -13.68
N LEU A 61 -23.96 -22.28 -13.25
CA LEU A 61 -22.84 -22.42 -12.34
C LEU A 61 -21.51 -21.99 -12.98
N LEU A 62 -21.30 -22.32 -14.25
CA LEU A 62 -20.12 -21.88 -15.01
C LEU A 62 -20.10 -20.35 -15.16
N THR A 63 -21.25 -19.75 -15.51
CA THR A 63 -21.42 -18.31 -15.64
C THR A 63 -21.16 -17.61 -14.32
N LEU A 64 -21.71 -18.15 -13.22
CA LEU A 64 -21.50 -17.63 -11.87
C LEU A 64 -20.02 -17.69 -11.47
N GLN A 65 -19.31 -18.78 -11.79
CA GLN A 65 -17.88 -18.88 -11.49
C GLN A 65 -17.03 -17.91 -12.30
N GLN A 66 -17.35 -17.70 -13.58
CA GLN A 66 -16.65 -16.73 -14.42
C GLN A 66 -16.82 -15.30 -13.88
N ALA A 67 -18.04 -14.94 -13.46
CA ALA A 67 -18.31 -13.64 -12.86
C ALA A 67 -17.51 -13.42 -11.57
N TYR A 68 -17.50 -14.40 -10.66
CA TYR A 68 -16.73 -14.33 -9.43
C TYR A 68 -15.22 -14.24 -9.69
N ALA A 69 -14.68 -15.05 -10.60
CA ALA A 69 -13.26 -15.01 -10.95
C ALA A 69 -12.84 -13.63 -11.49
N LYS A 70 -13.70 -13.02 -12.32
CA LYS A 70 -13.47 -11.66 -12.84
C LYS A 70 -13.49 -10.61 -11.73
N GLU A 71 -14.46 -10.66 -10.83
CA GLU A 71 -14.57 -9.74 -9.70
C GLU A 71 -13.36 -9.85 -8.75
N LEU A 72 -12.89 -11.07 -8.51
CA LEU A 72 -11.68 -11.33 -7.72
C LEU A 72 -10.43 -10.79 -8.43
N GLU A 73 -10.30 -11.00 -9.74
CA GLU A 73 -9.19 -10.45 -10.54
C GLU A 73 -9.17 -8.92 -10.46
N GLU A 74 -10.32 -8.27 -10.66
CA GLU A 74 -10.44 -6.81 -10.59
C GLU A 74 -10.08 -6.27 -9.20
N THR A 75 -10.56 -6.94 -8.14
CA THR A 75 -10.24 -6.59 -6.74
C THR A 75 -8.75 -6.69 -6.45
N LEU A 76 -8.12 -7.81 -6.84
CA LEU A 76 -6.69 -8.03 -6.64
C LEU A 76 -5.85 -7.04 -7.45
N LYS A 77 -6.27 -6.72 -8.67
CA LYS A 77 -5.57 -5.75 -9.52
C LYS A 77 -5.68 -4.34 -8.96
N ALA A 78 -6.83 -3.95 -8.43
CA ALA A 78 -7.01 -2.67 -7.75
C ALA A 78 -6.10 -2.57 -6.52
N ALA A 79 -6.10 -3.58 -5.64
CA ALA A 79 -5.23 -3.64 -4.47
C ALA A 79 -3.74 -3.61 -4.87
N SER A 80 -3.36 -4.31 -5.94
CA SER A 80 -1.97 -4.30 -6.43
C SER A 80 -1.55 -2.92 -6.95
N ASN A 81 -2.43 -2.20 -7.67
CA ASN A 81 -2.13 -0.86 -8.16
C ASN A 81 -1.98 0.14 -7.00
N GLU A 82 -2.87 0.05 -6.02
CA GLU A 82 -2.84 0.81 -4.77
C GLU A 82 -1.53 0.60 -3.99
N ASN A 83 -1.09 -0.66 -3.85
CA ASN A 83 0.18 -1.01 -3.20
C ASN A 83 1.40 -0.43 -3.96
N LEU A 84 1.42 -0.56 -5.30
CA LEU A 84 2.49 -0.03 -6.14
C LEU A 84 2.57 1.50 -6.02
N LYS A 85 1.42 2.17 -5.95
CA LYS A 85 1.35 3.61 -5.74
C LYS A 85 1.94 4.00 -4.39
N ALA A 86 1.53 3.36 -3.29
CA ALA A 86 2.07 3.63 -1.95
C ALA A 86 3.60 3.43 -1.90
N LEU A 87 4.12 2.41 -2.58
CA LEU A 87 5.56 2.19 -2.71
C LEU A 87 6.27 3.28 -3.52
N HIS A 88 5.67 3.72 -4.63
CA HIS A 88 6.19 4.81 -5.45
C HIS A 88 6.24 6.14 -4.67
N ASP A 89 5.16 6.46 -3.96
CA ASP A 89 5.06 7.68 -3.15
C ASP A 89 6.11 7.64 -2.02
N ALA A 90 6.26 6.51 -1.32
CA ALA A 90 7.28 6.34 -0.30
C ALA A 90 8.71 6.50 -0.87
N ARG A 91 8.98 5.91 -2.05
CA ARG A 91 10.27 6.08 -2.73
C ARG A 91 10.56 7.54 -3.05
N ASP A 92 9.58 8.27 -3.60
CA ASP A 92 9.76 9.66 -4.00
C ASP A 92 10.04 10.57 -2.80
N GLU A 93 9.39 10.31 -1.66
CA GLU A 93 9.65 11.01 -0.40
C GLU A 93 11.05 10.70 0.16
N ILE A 94 11.48 9.43 0.09
CA ILE A 94 12.85 9.03 0.48
C ILE A 94 13.89 9.71 -0.42
N GLU A 95 13.64 9.78 -1.73
CA GLU A 95 14.54 10.43 -2.68
C GLU A 95 14.67 11.94 -2.39
N LYS A 96 13.57 12.62 -2.05
CA LYS A 96 13.58 14.03 -1.64
C LYS A 96 14.41 14.25 -0.38
N ILE A 97 14.22 13.42 0.65
CA ILE A 97 15.02 13.51 1.89
C ILE A 97 16.50 13.27 1.59
N THR A 98 16.80 12.26 0.78
CA THR A 98 18.19 11.92 0.43
C THR A 98 18.87 13.06 -0.34
N LYS A 99 18.18 13.66 -1.32
CA LYS A 99 18.67 14.83 -2.06
C LYS A 99 18.82 16.05 -1.15
N GLY A 100 17.83 16.36 -0.33
CA GLY A 100 17.89 17.47 0.63
C GLY A 100 19.03 17.33 1.65
N ALA A 101 19.25 16.12 2.15
CA ALA A 101 20.39 15.81 3.02
C ALA A 101 21.72 15.93 2.27
N PHE A 102 21.82 15.41 1.04
CA PHE A 102 23.03 15.53 0.23
C PHE A 102 23.37 17.00 -0.09
N ASP A 103 22.40 17.81 -0.49
CA ASP A 103 22.59 19.23 -0.80
C ASP A 103 23.00 20.03 0.46
N ALA A 104 22.44 19.71 1.62
CA ALA A 104 22.84 20.30 2.90
C ALA A 104 24.26 19.92 3.34
N PHE A 105 24.75 18.74 2.94
CA PHE A 105 26.12 18.29 3.21
C PHE A 105 27.12 18.75 2.14
N ALA A 106 26.71 18.89 0.89
CA ALA A 106 27.54 19.28 -0.26
C ALA A 106 27.69 20.80 -0.44
N SER A 107 26.85 21.61 0.21
CA SER A 107 26.93 23.09 0.22
C SER A 107 28.06 23.65 1.11
N LYS A 108 29.20 22.94 1.19
CA LYS A 108 30.41 23.39 1.89
C LYS A 108 31.61 23.49 0.98
#